data_AF-A0A2W4ZV36-F1
#
_entry.id   AF-A0A2W4ZV36-F1
#
_cell.length_a   1.000
_cell.length_b   1.000
_cell.length_c   1.000
_cell.angle_alpha   90.00
_cell.angle_beta   90.00
_cell.angle_gamma   90.00
#
_symmetry.space_group_name_H-M   'P 1'
#
loop_
_entity.id
_entity.type
_entity.pdbx_description
1 polymer ?
#
loop_
_entity_poly.entity_id
_entity_poly.type
_entity_poly.pdbx_seq_one_letter_code
_entity_poly.pdbx_strand_id
1 'polypeptide(L)'
;MSKKPTKSFKDNGRMHKKGNVVHPAFDDKGWHPLDTEIDQARDKSYVKTIRPRSDGQRGLMEAIKDYNLTLAIGPAGTGKTYLAISAAVEALEAGKVEKIILSRPAMEAGESLGYLPGDMHEKMAPYLRPLYDALGDRLGGKKVRQYMDEGTI
;
A
#
# COMPACT_ATOMS: atom_id res chain seq x y z
N MET A 1 -31.06 -41.51 -50.64
CA MET A 1 -30.14 -41.27 -49.49
C MET A 1 -30.87 -40.31 -48.55
N SER A 2 -31.74 -40.76 -47.63
CA SER A 2 -31.56 -41.41 -46.32
C SER A 2 -30.90 -40.54 -45.23
N LYS A 3 -31.76 -40.05 -44.31
CA LYS A 3 -31.67 -39.89 -42.83
C LYS A 3 -32.55 -38.69 -42.43
N LYS A 4 -33.82 -38.84 -41.99
CA LYS A 4 -34.39 -39.35 -40.70
C LYS A 4 -33.87 -38.62 -39.42
N PRO A 5 -34.72 -38.50 -38.37
CA PRO A 5 -35.10 -37.21 -37.77
C PRO A 5 -34.64 -37.00 -36.32
N THR A 6 -34.97 -35.81 -35.80
CA THR A 6 -35.05 -35.33 -34.41
C THR A 6 -34.97 -36.36 -33.27
N LYS A 7 -34.12 -36.08 -32.26
CA LYS A 7 -34.36 -36.45 -30.86
C LYS A 7 -34.01 -35.30 -29.92
N SER A 8 -35.06 -34.82 -29.26
CA SER A 8 -35.04 -34.07 -28.01
C SER A 8 -34.40 -34.93 -26.91
N PHE A 9 -33.54 -34.33 -26.08
CA PHE A 9 -33.17 -34.85 -24.77
C PHE A 9 -33.60 -33.83 -23.72
N LYS A 10 -34.77 -34.08 -23.13
CA LYS A 10 -35.07 -33.72 -21.73
C LYS A 10 -34.72 -34.91 -20.84
N ASP A 11 -34.65 -34.62 -19.55
CA ASP A 11 -34.44 -35.49 -18.37
C ASP A 11 -32.98 -35.83 -18.03
N ASN A 12 -32.54 -35.80 -16.77
CA ASN A 12 -33.25 -35.57 -15.51
C ASN A 12 -32.24 -35.18 -14.43
N GLY A 13 -32.69 -34.41 -13.44
CA GLY A 13 -31.90 -34.04 -12.29
C GLY A 13 -31.30 -35.24 -11.55
N ARG A 14 -30.05 -35.08 -11.12
CA ARG A 14 -29.51 -35.74 -9.93
C ARG A 14 -28.78 -34.71 -9.08
N MET A 15 -29.48 -34.28 -8.03
CA MET A 15 -28.86 -33.82 -6.78
C MET A 15 -27.88 -34.89 -6.28
N HIS A 16 -26.73 -34.45 -5.75
CA HIS A 16 -25.74 -35.10 -4.88
C HIS A 16 -24.33 -34.72 -5.36
N LYS A 17 -23.42 -34.15 -4.58
CA LYS A 17 -23.34 -33.81 -3.15
C LYS A 17 -22.51 -32.52 -3.06
N LYS A 18 -22.78 -31.69 -2.04
CA LYS A 18 -21.86 -30.65 -1.57
C LYS A 18 -20.48 -31.28 -1.32
N GLY A 19 -19.60 -31.18 -2.30
CA GLY A 19 -18.17 -31.38 -2.11
C GLY A 19 -17.69 -30.19 -1.33
N ASN A 20 -17.10 -30.45 -0.17
CA ASN A 20 -16.53 -29.47 0.73
C ASN A 20 -15.31 -28.85 0.03
N VAL A 21 -15.54 -27.95 -0.93
CA VAL A 21 -14.47 -27.12 -1.48
C VAL A 21 -14.16 -26.13 -0.37
N VAL A 22 -13.19 -26.49 0.46
CA VAL A 22 -12.60 -25.59 1.43
C VAL A 22 -11.93 -24.51 0.60
N HIS A 23 -12.62 -23.38 0.41
CA HIS A 23 -11.93 -22.16 0.07
C HIS A 23 -10.96 -21.92 1.23
N PRO A 24 -9.64 -21.86 0.99
CA PRO A 24 -8.74 -21.42 2.03
C PRO A 24 -9.28 -20.06 2.49
N ALA A 25 -9.43 -19.91 3.82
CA ALA A 25 -9.99 -18.69 4.40
C ALA A 25 -9.13 -17.44 4.13
N PHE A 26 -7.96 -17.64 3.52
CA PHE A 26 -6.98 -16.65 3.15
C PHE A 26 -6.57 -16.94 1.69
N ASP A 27 -6.78 -15.97 0.81
CA ASP A 27 -6.26 -15.97 -0.56
C ASP A 27 -4.73 -15.94 -0.43
N ASP A 28 -3.97 -16.80 -1.14
CA ASP A 28 -2.49 -16.79 -1.19
C ASP A 28 -1.93 -15.52 -1.89
N LYS A 29 -2.71 -14.43 -1.91
CA LYS A 29 -2.25 -13.12 -2.32
C LYS A 29 -1.41 -12.58 -1.17
N GLY A 30 -0.12 -12.43 -1.43
CA GLY A 30 0.81 -11.75 -0.53
C GLY A 30 0.18 -10.46 -0.02
N TRP A 31 0.04 -10.39 1.29
CA TRP A 31 -0.59 -9.27 1.99
C TRP A 31 0.08 -7.95 1.58
N HIS A 32 -0.69 -6.96 1.12
CA HIS A 32 -0.18 -5.64 0.84
C HIS A 32 -1.05 -4.55 1.52
N PRO A 33 -0.40 -3.58 2.21
CA PRO A 33 -1.06 -2.57 3.06
C PRO A 33 -2.11 -1.71 2.34
N LEU A 34 -2.00 -1.59 1.02
CA LEU A 34 -2.89 -0.84 0.15
C LEU A 34 -3.88 -1.72 -0.65
N ASP A 35 -4.04 -3.01 -0.35
CA ASP A 35 -4.92 -3.92 -1.11
C ASP A 35 -6.35 -3.38 -1.22
N THR A 36 -6.91 -2.89 -0.11
CA THR A 36 -8.23 -2.24 -0.07
C THR A 36 -8.34 -0.98 -0.94
N GLU A 37 -7.22 -0.27 -1.17
CA GLU A 37 -7.19 0.99 -1.92
C GLU A 37 -6.87 0.79 -3.40
N ILE A 38 -6.11 -0.25 -3.72
CA ILE A 38 -5.73 -0.63 -5.08
C ILE A 38 -6.89 -1.32 -5.81
N ASP A 39 -7.69 -2.13 -5.10
CA ASP A 39 -8.74 -2.95 -5.73
C ASP A 39 -10.11 -2.21 -5.86
N GLN A 40 -10.35 -1.15 -5.08
CA GLN A 40 -11.67 -0.48 -5.04
C GLN A 40 -11.68 0.96 -5.61
N ALA A 41 -10.54 1.61 -5.78
CA ALA A 41 -10.50 2.98 -6.25
C ALA A 41 -10.28 3.04 -7.77
N ARG A 42 -11.26 3.61 -8.51
CA ARG A 42 -10.98 4.34 -9.75
C ARG A 42 -9.72 5.17 -9.51
N ASP A 43 -8.70 5.06 -10.38
CA ASP A 43 -7.42 5.79 -10.32
C ASP A 43 -7.58 7.13 -9.59
N LYS A 44 -7.29 7.13 -8.28
CA LYS A 44 -7.43 8.33 -7.46
C LYS A 44 -6.35 9.27 -7.97
N SER A 45 -6.70 10.50 -8.35
CA SER A 45 -5.73 11.47 -8.82
C SER A 45 -4.69 11.71 -7.72
N TYR A 46 -3.47 11.23 -7.92
CA TYR A 46 -2.38 11.44 -6.96
C TYR A 46 -1.98 12.92 -6.94
N VAL A 47 -1.56 13.39 -5.77
CA VAL A 47 -1.17 14.78 -5.55
C VAL A 47 0.18 14.99 -6.19
N LYS A 48 0.23 15.66 -7.35
CA LYS A 48 1.48 15.85 -8.12
C LYS A 48 2.48 16.80 -7.49
N THR A 49 2.03 17.80 -6.74
CA THR A 49 2.90 18.86 -6.21
C THR A 49 2.50 19.21 -4.80
N ILE A 50 3.46 19.14 -3.88
CA ILE A 50 3.28 19.55 -2.49
C ILE A 50 3.85 20.95 -2.31
N ARG A 51 3.09 21.81 -1.61
CA ARG A 51 3.51 23.18 -1.28
C ARG A 51 3.41 23.39 0.23
N PRO A 52 4.38 24.09 0.84
CA PRO A 52 4.33 24.40 2.25
C PRO A 52 3.18 25.38 2.52
N ARG A 53 2.47 25.18 3.63
CA ARG A 53 1.39 26.04 4.12
C ARG A 53 1.79 26.88 5.35
N SER A 54 3.00 26.70 5.85
CA SER A 54 3.57 27.49 6.94
C SER A 54 5.07 27.69 6.75
N ASP A 55 5.63 28.65 7.47
CA ASP A 55 7.06 28.95 7.42
C ASP A 55 7.91 27.77 7.91
N GLY A 56 7.44 27.05 8.94
CA GLY A 56 8.12 25.84 9.42
C GLY A 56 8.15 24.70 8.39
N GLN A 57 7.07 24.53 7.61
CA GLN A 57 7.04 23.57 6.50
C GLN A 57 7.98 23.99 5.37
N ARG A 58 8.03 25.30 5.06
CA ARG A 58 8.97 25.83 4.07
C ARG A 58 10.42 25.56 4.50
N GLY A 59 10.76 25.89 5.74
CA GLY A 59 12.09 25.62 6.30
C GLY A 59 12.46 24.14 6.30
N LEU A 60 11.52 23.24 6.58
CA LEU A 60 11.76 21.80 6.47
C LEU A 60 12.07 21.37 5.02
N MET A 61 11.29 21.83 4.05
CA MET A 61 11.51 21.48 2.64
C MET A 61 12.83 22.05 2.11
N GLU A 62 13.21 23.26 2.49
CA GLU A 62 14.51 23.86 2.18
C GLU A 62 15.65 23.07 2.84
N ALA A 63 15.52 22.72 4.12
CA ALA A 63 16.53 21.94 4.82
C ALA A 63 16.78 20.56 4.18
N ILE A 64 15.71 19.85 3.77
CA ILE A 64 15.84 18.56 3.08
C ILE A 64 16.63 18.70 1.76
N LYS A 65 16.50 19.84 1.07
CA LYS A 65 17.21 20.09 -0.19
C LYS A 65 18.67 20.44 0.03
N ASP A 66 18.96 21.22 1.08
CA ASP A 66 20.26 21.87 1.25
C ASP A 66 21.22 21.06 2.15
N TYR A 67 20.71 20.11 2.95
CA TYR A 67 21.50 19.31 3.88
C TYR A 67 21.34 17.80 3.67
N ASN A 68 22.44 17.06 3.86
CA ASN A 68 22.45 15.59 3.77
C ASN A 68 21.64 14.91 4.89
N LEU A 69 21.51 15.56 6.05
CA LEU A 69 20.75 15.07 7.20
C LEU A 69 19.89 16.20 7.76
N THR A 70 18.59 15.97 7.84
CA THR A 70 17.63 16.92 8.40
C THR A 70 16.86 16.27 9.55
N LEU A 71 16.88 16.90 10.71
CA LEU A 71 16.10 16.48 11.89
C LEU A 71 14.88 17.39 12.03
N ALA A 72 13.69 16.83 11.81
CA ALA A 72 12.44 17.57 11.92
C ALA A 72 11.78 17.32 13.29
N ILE A 73 11.69 18.36 14.12
CA ILE A 73 11.05 18.30 15.45
C ILE A 73 9.81 19.20 15.44
N GLY A 74 8.70 18.73 16.02
CA GLY A 74 7.50 19.55 16.18
C GLY A 74 6.25 18.73 16.50
N PRO A 75 5.13 19.40 16.82
CA PRO A 75 3.88 18.75 17.19
C PRO A 75 3.35 17.76 16.15
N ALA A 76 2.50 16.82 16.55
CA ALA A 76 1.74 15.97 15.64
C ALA A 76 0.91 16.83 14.65
N GLY A 77 0.69 16.33 13.44
CA GLY A 77 -0.11 17.03 12.42
C GLY A 77 0.60 18.16 11.66
N THR A 78 1.84 18.51 12.01
CA THR A 78 2.62 19.57 11.31
C THR A 78 3.17 19.17 9.94
N GLY A 79 2.99 17.92 9.52
CA GLY A 79 3.37 17.43 8.20
C GLY A 79 4.81 16.91 8.07
N LYS A 80 5.58 16.79 9.17
CA LYS A 80 7.00 16.37 9.15
C LYS A 80 7.24 15.11 8.32
N THR A 81 6.54 14.03 8.64
CA THR A 81 6.66 12.73 7.94
C THR A 81 6.18 12.82 6.50
N TYR A 82 5.01 13.45 6.29
CA TYR A 82 4.41 13.57 4.95
C TYR A 82 5.29 14.38 3.99
N LEU A 83 5.85 15.51 4.44
CA LEU A 83 6.74 16.35 3.64
C LEU A 83 8.07 15.65 3.35
N ALA A 84 8.63 14.91 4.31
CA ALA A 84 9.85 14.13 4.09
C ALA A 84 9.64 13.02 3.03
N ILE A 85 8.56 12.26 3.13
CA ILE A 85 8.20 11.23 2.13
C ILE A 85 7.95 11.88 0.78
N SER A 86 7.23 13.00 0.74
CA SER A 86 6.95 13.72 -0.51
C SER A 86 8.22 14.16 -1.22
N ALA A 87 9.19 14.72 -0.48
CA ALA A 87 10.49 15.12 -1.02
C ALA A 87 11.32 13.91 -1.48
N ALA A 88 11.28 12.79 -0.76
CA ALA A 88 11.95 11.56 -1.16
C ALA A 88 11.38 11.00 -2.47
N VAL A 89 10.06 11.00 -2.63
CA VAL A 89 9.39 10.61 -3.88
C VAL A 89 9.78 11.55 -5.02
N GLU A 90 9.82 12.86 -4.80
CA GLU A 90 10.27 13.81 -5.83
C GLU A 90 11.72 13.56 -6.26
N ALA A 91 12.60 13.22 -5.31
CA ALA A 91 13.98 12.87 -5.61
C ALA A 91 14.09 11.55 -6.40
N LEU A 92 13.26 10.55 -6.08
CA LEU A 92 13.19 9.27 -6.78
C LEU A 92 12.69 9.46 -8.21
N GLU A 93 11.57 10.17 -8.41
CA GLU A 93 11.01 10.43 -9.75
C GLU A 93 11.94 11.29 -10.62
N ALA A 94 12.73 12.18 -9.99
CA ALA A 94 13.76 12.97 -10.68
C ALA A 94 15.07 12.19 -10.95
N GLY A 95 15.17 10.92 -10.53
CA GLY A 95 16.36 10.09 -10.69
C GLY A 95 17.56 10.54 -9.85
N LYS A 96 17.33 11.33 -8.80
CA LYS A 96 18.39 11.80 -7.88
C LYS A 96 18.78 10.75 -6.84
N VAL A 97 17.88 9.82 -6.57
CA VAL A 97 18.09 8.67 -5.68
C VAL A 97 17.54 7.42 -6.35
N GLU A 98 18.10 6.26 -6.03
CA GLU A 98 17.70 4.97 -6.58
C GLU A 98 16.73 4.21 -5.67
N LYS A 99 16.71 4.54 -4.37
CA LYS A 99 15.93 3.82 -3.36
C LYS A 99 15.45 4.76 -2.26
N ILE A 100 14.23 4.53 -1.78
CA ILE A 100 13.70 5.13 -0.55
C ILE A 100 13.72 4.05 0.52
N ILE A 101 14.19 4.35 1.72
CA ILE A 101 14.12 3.42 2.85
C ILE A 101 13.28 4.08 3.94
N LEU A 102 12.16 3.46 4.27
CA LEU A 102 11.31 3.92 5.36
C LEU A 102 11.53 3.03 6.58
N SER A 103 11.88 3.65 7.70
CA SER A 103 12.00 2.95 8.97
C SER A 103 11.07 3.57 10.00
N ARG A 104 10.45 2.70 10.80
CA ARG A 104 9.73 3.06 12.01
C ARG A 104 10.31 2.25 13.15
N PRO A 105 10.61 2.85 14.32
CA PRO A 105 11.07 2.09 15.46
C PRO A 105 10.03 1.02 15.81
N ALA A 106 10.51 -0.20 16.04
CA ALA A 106 9.69 -1.40 16.08
C ALA A 106 8.61 -1.36 17.18
N MET A 107 8.80 -0.60 18.26
CA MET A 107 7.81 -0.30 19.29
C MET A 107 8.32 0.78 20.27
N GLU A 108 7.40 1.46 20.94
CA GLU A 108 7.67 2.35 22.07
C GLU A 108 8.01 1.49 23.30
N ALA A 109 8.97 1.92 24.13
CA ALA A 109 9.53 1.11 25.21
C ALA A 109 8.47 0.74 26.27
N GLY A 110 7.87 -0.45 26.18
CA GLY A 110 7.01 -1.01 27.23
C GLY A 110 5.82 -1.83 26.76
N GLU A 111 5.40 -1.73 25.50
CA GLU A 111 4.31 -2.57 24.98
C GLU A 111 4.89 -3.81 24.27
N SER A 112 4.33 -4.98 24.54
CA SER A 112 4.49 -6.12 23.63
C SER A 112 3.57 -5.85 22.43
N LEU A 113 3.93 -6.31 21.22
CA LEU A 113 3.16 -6.14 19.97
C LEU A 113 1.67 -6.53 20.11
N GLY A 114 1.33 -7.19 21.22
CA GLY A 114 -0.02 -7.50 21.62
C GLY A 114 -0.53 -8.72 20.88
N TYR A 115 -1.74 -9.12 21.21
CA TYR A 115 -2.42 -10.27 20.61
C TYR A 115 -3.14 -9.89 19.30
N LEU A 116 -2.53 -9.04 18.46
CA LEU A 116 -3.05 -8.84 17.11
C LEU A 116 -3.07 -10.21 16.41
N PRO A 117 -4.22 -10.74 15.98
CA PRO A 117 -4.27 -12.01 15.28
C PRO A 117 -3.58 -11.86 13.92
N GLY A 118 -2.99 -12.94 13.42
CA GLY A 118 -2.33 -12.94 12.11
C GLY A 118 -0.82 -13.13 12.17
N ASP A 119 -0.22 -13.12 10.99
CA ASP A 119 1.22 -13.23 10.80
C ASP A 119 1.96 -11.96 11.28
N MET A 120 3.31 -11.99 11.22
CA MET A 120 4.11 -10.85 11.66
C MET A 120 3.84 -9.58 10.82
N HIS A 121 3.56 -9.73 9.53
CA HIS A 121 3.29 -8.60 8.64
C HIS A 121 1.94 -7.96 8.94
N GLU A 122 0.90 -8.76 9.15
CA GLU A 122 -0.44 -8.30 9.54
C GLU A 122 -0.40 -7.56 10.89
N LYS A 123 0.46 -7.97 11.81
CA LYS A 123 0.69 -7.27 13.09
C LYS A 123 1.43 -5.94 12.91
N MET A 124 2.36 -5.87 11.97
CA MET A 124 3.12 -4.65 11.66
C MET A 124 2.33 -3.66 10.80
N ALA A 125 1.32 -4.15 10.08
CA ALA A 125 0.49 -3.38 9.17
C ALA A 125 -0.02 -2.04 9.72
N PRO A 126 -0.60 -1.97 10.93
CA PRO A 126 -1.18 -0.72 11.44
C PRO A 126 -0.11 0.35 11.66
N TYR A 127 1.13 -0.06 11.94
CA TYR A 127 2.26 0.84 12.17
C TYR A 127 2.85 1.38 10.87
N LEU A 128 2.75 0.63 9.77
CA LEU A 128 3.30 1.05 8.49
C LEU A 128 2.26 1.77 7.61
N ARG A 129 0.95 1.57 7.87
CA ARG A 129 -0.16 2.18 7.11
C ARG A 129 0.04 3.68 6.80
N PRO A 130 0.37 4.56 7.77
CA PRO A 130 0.51 6.00 7.47
C PRO A 130 1.64 6.33 6.47
N LEU A 131 2.66 5.48 6.40
CA LEU A 131 3.76 5.63 5.45
C LEU A 131 3.31 5.24 4.03
N TYR A 132 2.59 4.13 3.93
CA TYR A 132 2.02 3.67 2.65
C TYR A 132 0.96 4.61 2.10
N ASP A 133 0.11 5.17 2.97
CA ASP A 133 -0.90 6.15 2.57
C ASP A 133 -0.22 7.40 1.94
N ALA A 134 0.87 7.89 2.56
CA ALA A 134 1.61 9.04 2.04
C ALA A 134 2.32 8.75 0.70
N LEU A 135 2.84 7.54 0.53
CA LEU A 135 3.39 7.08 -0.76
C LEU A 135 2.28 6.96 -1.81
N GLY A 136 1.13 6.39 -1.44
CA GLY A 136 -0.04 6.22 -2.29
C GLY A 136 -0.59 7.55 -2.81
N ASP A 137 -0.61 8.58 -1.94
CA ASP A 137 -0.99 9.94 -2.31
C ASP A 137 -0.06 10.55 -3.38
N ARG A 138 1.23 10.16 -3.41
CA ARG A 138 2.23 10.74 -4.32
C ARG A 138 2.44 9.94 -5.61
N LEU A 139 2.39 8.62 -5.52
CA LEU A 139 2.72 7.70 -6.63
C LEU A 139 1.47 7.00 -7.20
N GLY A 140 0.39 6.93 -6.44
CA GLY A 140 -0.75 6.06 -6.71
C GLY A 140 -0.49 4.61 -6.27
N GLY A 141 -1.53 3.93 -5.79
CA GLY A 141 -1.39 2.60 -5.18
C GLY A 141 -0.71 1.55 -6.07
N LYS A 142 -0.99 1.57 -7.38
CA LYS A 142 -0.38 0.62 -8.34
C LYS A 142 1.15 0.77 -8.43
N LYS A 143 1.65 2.02 -8.51
CA LYS A 143 3.11 2.27 -8.55
C LYS A 143 3.77 1.96 -7.21
N VAL A 144 3.11 2.27 -6.09
CA VAL A 144 3.64 1.91 -4.77
C VAL A 144 3.86 0.40 -4.68
N ARG A 145 2.85 -0.40 -5.04
CA ARG A 145 2.98 -1.86 -5.05
C ARG A 145 4.15 -2.32 -5.92
N GLN A 146 4.24 -1.81 -7.14
CA GLN A 146 5.34 -2.13 -8.05
C GLN A 146 6.72 -1.80 -7.43
N TYR A 147 6.89 -0.61 -6.85
CA TYR A 147 8.16 -0.22 -6.26
C TYR A 147 8.53 -0.99 -5.00
N MET A 148 7.54 -1.42 -4.21
CA MET A 148 7.76 -2.32 -3.07
C MET A 148 8.21 -3.71 -3.54
N ASP A 149 7.54 -4.27 -4.57
CA ASP A 149 7.87 -5.58 -5.12
C ASP A 149 9.28 -5.59 -5.78
N GLU A 150 9.67 -4.49 -6.41
CA GLU A 150 11.01 -4.29 -7.00
C GLU A 150 12.09 -3.96 -5.95
N GLY A 151 11.70 -3.63 -4.72
CA GLY A 151 12.61 -3.21 -3.64
C GLY A 151 13.22 -1.81 -3.84
N THR A 152 12.57 -0.98 -4.65
CA THR A 152 12.87 0.45 -4.85
C THR A 152 12.42 1.29 -3.65
N ILE A 153 11.41 0.81 -2.91
CA ILE A 153 10.92 1.38 -1.64
C ILE A 153 10.88 0.28 -0.59
#